data_AF-A0A8H7EEC3-F1
#
_entry.id   AF-A0A8H7EEC3-F1
#
_cell.length_a   1.000
_cell.length_b   1.000
_cell.length_c   1.000
_cell.angle_alpha   90.00
_cell.angle_beta   90.00
_cell.angle_gamma   90.00
#
_symmetry.space_group_name_H-M   'P 1'
#
loop_
_entity.id
_entity.type
_entity.pdbx_description
1 polymer ?
#
loop_
_entity_poly.entity_id
_entity_poly.type
_entity_poly.pdbx_seq_one_letter_code
_entity_poly.pdbx_strand_id
1 'polypeptide(L)'
;MDDAKRLTQASKDSTIFKHQPLDHSKPSIRLVHLLPALSPRNQIQCSITHATVGAKYTCLSYRWGDPSPSQDVLIDGKVFTVRLNLFEFLATAREKAASDASASLGPFWIDALCIDQSDVLERNHQVRQMGTIYKNAVQVYVWLGSMTWDRLTLLPVLQQARALMHEWDTFKRHSDMLAQRVMDNDYWTRAWIVQEVALGRDVILWLGAASISLGDMVHGLDYVFYLDRAVQSRLIFQLGRTWQKGFYKDKNLVHLLDCFRDQQCSDVRDRVFSLLSLVTGEGRDLEVNYNTSRAELAAEVLRRCKSSLCFCTALMIVQMLELGTTDTPDAEQDHRLLPCLEFCVEYVSASSRSLHDRKVPCGKWPPGLSFSDTCDSLALFPARLNQYLTYWDDGGPVQQPPMQKEGVVFRAVEGWENIYVVRISLQFLATMVEFPVDICAHAKNESQRSGIPTGYPRICYAADDFEQPGSAESSFPQVQDNTTPTVRKRKARAANVKDEWMQRDAIKAVSKRRRQFIE
;
A
#
# COMPACT_ATOMS: atom_id res chain seq x y z
N MET A 1 6.21 -54.92 15.04
CA MET A 1 6.01 -53.69 15.83
C MET A 1 5.91 -52.44 14.94
N ASP A 2 6.47 -52.47 13.73
CA ASP A 2 6.41 -51.36 12.76
C ASP A 2 5.08 -51.25 11.98
N ASP A 3 4.40 -52.37 11.71
CA ASP A 3 3.11 -52.32 10.99
C ASP A 3 1.97 -51.73 11.84
N ALA A 4 1.98 -51.97 13.16
CA ALA A 4 1.02 -51.37 14.09
C ALA A 4 1.24 -49.85 14.25
N LYS A 5 2.50 -49.38 14.16
CA LYS A 5 2.82 -47.94 14.13
C LYS A 5 2.44 -47.30 12.80
N ARG A 6 2.64 -47.99 11.67
CA ARG A 6 2.18 -47.51 10.34
C ARG A 6 0.65 -47.47 10.24
N LEU A 7 -0.06 -48.45 10.77
CA LEU A 7 -1.54 -48.48 10.79
C LEU A 7 -2.14 -47.40 11.71
N THR A 8 -1.53 -47.13 12.85
CA THR A 8 -1.97 -46.05 13.76
C THR A 8 -1.64 -44.65 13.21
N GLN A 9 -0.55 -44.51 12.46
CA GLN A 9 -0.18 -43.25 11.80
C GLN A 9 -1.04 -42.99 10.54
N ALA A 10 -1.33 -44.01 9.74
CA ALA A 10 -2.27 -43.93 8.62
C ALA A 10 -3.72 -43.66 9.07
N SER A 11 -4.13 -44.20 10.23
CA SER A 11 -5.42 -43.91 10.85
C SER A 11 -5.51 -42.44 11.31
N LYS A 12 -4.45 -41.89 11.90
CA LYS A 12 -4.35 -40.47 12.26
C LYS A 12 -4.33 -39.54 11.03
N ASP A 13 -3.61 -39.91 9.97
CA ASP A 13 -3.57 -39.14 8.71
C ASP A 13 -4.95 -39.07 8.01
N SER A 14 -5.83 -40.06 8.22
CA SER A 14 -7.19 -40.02 7.65
C SER A 14 -8.11 -39.00 8.33
N THR A 15 -7.76 -38.54 9.54
CA THR A 15 -8.59 -37.64 10.34
C THR A 15 -8.31 -36.17 10.13
N ILE A 16 -7.17 -35.79 9.52
CA ILE A 16 -6.80 -34.40 9.26
C ILE A 16 -7.22 -34.00 7.85
N PHE A 17 -7.83 -32.83 7.71
CA PHE A 17 -8.23 -32.31 6.42
C PHE A 17 -7.00 -31.92 5.58
N LYS A 18 -7.03 -32.27 4.30
CA LYS A 18 -6.06 -31.85 3.30
C LYS A 18 -6.80 -31.36 2.07
N HIS A 19 -6.40 -30.21 1.56
CA HIS A 19 -6.97 -29.62 0.35
C HIS A 19 -6.71 -30.52 -0.87
N GLN A 20 -7.73 -30.67 -1.71
CA GLN A 20 -7.54 -31.27 -3.04
C GLN A 20 -7.04 -30.21 -4.01
N PRO A 21 -5.98 -30.44 -4.83
CA PRO A 21 -5.39 -29.42 -5.69
C PRO A 21 -6.41 -28.70 -6.59
N LEU A 22 -6.22 -27.39 -6.76
CA LEU A 22 -7.05 -26.59 -7.68
C LEU A 22 -6.60 -26.77 -9.14
N ASP A 23 -7.55 -26.67 -10.07
CA ASP A 23 -7.25 -26.60 -11.50
C ASP A 23 -6.73 -25.19 -11.84
N HIS A 24 -5.40 -25.06 -12.00
CA HIS A 24 -4.74 -23.79 -12.32
C HIS A 24 -4.92 -23.37 -13.79
N SER A 25 -5.55 -24.18 -14.65
CA SER A 25 -5.86 -23.79 -16.04
C SER A 25 -7.09 -22.87 -16.15
N LYS A 26 -7.83 -22.73 -15.05
CA LYS A 26 -9.07 -21.94 -14.93
C LYS A 26 -9.01 -21.08 -13.68
N PRO A 27 -9.88 -20.06 -13.56
CA PRO A 27 -9.98 -19.27 -12.35
C PRO A 27 -10.74 -20.04 -11.25
N SER A 28 -10.13 -21.13 -10.81
CA SER A 28 -10.70 -22.10 -9.88
C SER A 28 -10.54 -21.62 -8.44
N ILE A 29 -11.59 -21.85 -7.65
CA ILE A 29 -11.67 -21.53 -6.23
C ILE A 29 -12.30 -22.69 -5.46
N ARG A 30 -12.11 -22.72 -4.15
CA ARG A 30 -12.92 -23.55 -3.26
C ARG A 30 -13.98 -22.70 -2.57
N LEU A 31 -15.11 -23.32 -2.29
CA LEU A 31 -16.24 -22.71 -1.59
C LEU A 31 -16.63 -23.58 -0.39
N VAL A 32 -16.77 -22.94 0.76
CA VAL A 32 -17.12 -23.55 2.04
C VAL A 32 -18.61 -23.40 2.30
N HIS A 33 -19.26 -24.50 2.63
CA HIS A 33 -20.66 -24.54 3.07
C HIS A 33 -20.70 -24.86 4.55
N LEU A 34 -21.18 -23.91 5.35
CA LEU A 34 -21.33 -24.10 6.79
C LEU A 34 -22.57 -24.97 7.06
N LEU A 35 -22.40 -26.07 7.80
CA LEU A 35 -23.50 -26.97 8.11
C LEU A 35 -24.27 -26.50 9.35
N PRO A 36 -25.61 -26.61 9.37
CA PRO A 36 -26.42 -26.14 10.49
C PRO A 36 -26.21 -26.99 11.75
N ALA A 37 -26.04 -28.30 11.59
CA ALA A 37 -25.86 -29.23 12.69
C ALA A 37 -24.41 -29.28 13.17
N LEU A 38 -24.22 -29.26 14.49
CA LEU A 38 -22.94 -29.59 15.11
C LEU A 38 -22.65 -31.09 14.98
N SER A 39 -21.36 -31.44 15.05
CA SER A 39 -20.97 -32.86 15.11
C SER A 39 -21.46 -33.48 16.42
N PRO A 40 -21.47 -34.83 16.54
CA PRO A 40 -21.78 -35.50 17.81
C PRO A 40 -20.87 -35.09 18.97
N ARG A 41 -19.71 -34.50 18.68
CA ARG A 41 -18.77 -33.94 19.67
C ARG A 41 -18.90 -32.43 19.83
N ASN A 42 -20.02 -31.86 19.42
CA ASN A 42 -20.33 -30.43 19.51
C ASN A 42 -19.39 -29.51 18.72
N GLN A 43 -18.80 -30.01 17.61
CA GLN A 43 -17.88 -29.23 16.76
C GLN A 43 -18.61 -28.60 15.58
N ILE A 44 -18.16 -27.43 15.15
CA ILE A 44 -18.64 -26.78 13.92
C ILE A 44 -18.26 -27.65 12.72
N GLN A 45 -19.19 -27.79 11.77
CA GLN A 45 -18.99 -28.59 10.58
C GLN A 45 -19.17 -27.76 9.32
N CYS A 46 -18.31 -28.02 8.35
CA CYS A 46 -18.31 -27.43 7.02
C CYS A 46 -18.17 -28.53 5.97
N SER A 47 -18.61 -28.25 4.75
CA SER A 47 -18.21 -29.01 3.57
C SER A 47 -17.53 -28.10 2.55
N ILE A 48 -16.64 -28.63 1.73
CA ILE A 48 -15.94 -27.85 0.72
C ILE A 48 -16.24 -28.34 -0.69
N THR A 49 -16.34 -27.42 -1.64
CA THR A 49 -16.62 -27.73 -3.06
C THR A 49 -15.70 -26.93 -3.96
N HIS A 50 -15.31 -27.50 -5.10
CA HIS A 50 -14.56 -26.78 -6.13
C HIS A 50 -15.53 -26.01 -7.03
N ALA A 51 -15.18 -24.77 -7.36
CA ALA A 51 -15.95 -23.89 -8.21
C ALA A 51 -15.00 -23.01 -9.04
N THR A 52 -15.57 -22.06 -9.79
CA THR A 52 -14.81 -20.99 -10.44
C THR A 52 -15.27 -19.63 -9.92
N VAL A 53 -14.49 -18.58 -10.14
CA VAL A 53 -14.85 -17.19 -9.78
C VAL A 53 -16.15 -16.68 -10.42
N GLY A 54 -16.76 -17.42 -11.36
CA GLY A 54 -18.07 -17.10 -11.95
C GLY A 54 -19.26 -17.65 -11.14
N ALA A 55 -19.04 -18.46 -10.11
CA ALA A 55 -20.08 -18.97 -9.24
C ALA A 55 -20.70 -17.87 -8.36
N LYS A 56 -21.86 -18.15 -7.76
CA LYS A 56 -22.46 -17.28 -6.73
C LYS A 56 -21.92 -17.68 -5.37
N TYR A 57 -21.27 -16.76 -4.67
CA TYR A 57 -20.73 -16.97 -3.33
C TYR A 57 -20.61 -15.64 -2.58
N THR A 58 -20.40 -15.74 -1.27
CA THR A 58 -20.13 -14.61 -0.37
C THR A 58 -18.67 -14.67 0.08
N CYS A 59 -17.94 -13.56 -0.01
CA CYS A 59 -16.60 -13.51 0.58
C CYS A 59 -16.68 -13.15 2.06
N LEU A 60 -15.78 -13.72 2.87
CA LEU A 60 -15.48 -13.21 4.20
C LEU A 60 -14.22 -12.34 4.15
N SER A 61 -14.33 -11.14 4.70
CA SER A 61 -13.23 -10.26 5.01
C SER A 61 -13.13 -10.13 6.52
N TYR A 62 -12.01 -10.57 7.09
CA TYR A 62 -11.82 -10.59 8.53
C TYR A 62 -10.33 -10.55 8.88
N ARG A 63 -9.99 -10.01 10.05
CA ARG A 63 -8.62 -10.06 10.56
C ARG A 63 -8.29 -11.49 11.00
N TRP A 64 -7.18 -12.06 10.54
CA TRP A 64 -6.79 -13.41 10.99
C TRP A 64 -6.57 -13.50 12.50
N GLY A 65 -6.07 -12.42 13.12
CA GLY A 65 -5.80 -12.35 14.55
C GLY A 65 -4.54 -13.13 14.94
N ASP A 66 -4.32 -13.29 16.24
CA ASP A 66 -3.19 -14.03 16.76
C ASP A 66 -3.25 -15.51 16.34
N PRO A 67 -2.10 -16.15 16.05
CA PRO A 67 -2.07 -17.57 15.69
C PRO A 67 -2.50 -18.49 16.84
N SER A 68 -2.52 -17.96 18.06
CA SER A 68 -3.02 -18.63 19.27
C SER A 68 -3.89 -17.65 20.06
N PRO A 69 -5.06 -18.09 20.57
CA PRO A 69 -5.59 -19.46 20.55
C PRO A 69 -6.23 -19.85 19.20
N SER A 70 -6.24 -21.15 18.92
CA SER A 70 -6.89 -21.77 17.76
C SER A 70 -7.89 -22.84 18.21
N GLN A 71 -8.86 -23.16 17.36
CA GLN A 71 -9.96 -24.10 17.61
C GLN A 71 -10.17 -25.04 16.43
N ASP A 72 -10.64 -26.25 16.70
CA ASP A 72 -10.88 -27.26 15.67
C ASP A 72 -12.31 -27.19 15.13
N VAL A 73 -12.41 -27.24 13.80
CA VAL A 73 -13.65 -27.45 13.05
C VAL A 73 -13.53 -28.73 12.21
N LEU A 74 -14.65 -29.23 11.71
CA LEU A 74 -14.67 -30.35 10.77
C LEU A 74 -14.95 -29.86 9.36
N ILE A 75 -14.11 -30.22 8.39
CA ILE A 75 -14.34 -30.02 6.96
C ILE A 75 -14.45 -31.40 6.32
N ASP A 76 -15.61 -31.70 5.72
CA ASP A 76 -15.93 -33.03 5.17
C ASP A 76 -15.65 -34.17 6.18
N GLY A 77 -15.98 -33.92 7.45
CA GLY A 77 -15.77 -34.86 8.56
C GLY A 77 -14.33 -34.97 9.08
N LYS A 78 -13.37 -34.23 8.51
CA LYS A 78 -11.97 -34.22 8.91
C LYS A 78 -11.60 -32.96 9.69
N VAL A 79 -10.70 -33.08 10.66
CA VAL A 79 -10.26 -32.00 11.53
C VAL A 79 -9.45 -30.97 10.76
N PHE A 80 -9.80 -29.69 10.93
CA PHE A 80 -9.06 -28.54 10.47
C PHE A 80 -9.00 -27.49 11.58
N THR A 81 -7.82 -26.96 11.86
CA THR A 81 -7.62 -25.98 12.92
C THR A 81 -7.72 -24.56 12.37
N VAL A 82 -8.57 -23.73 12.96
CA VAL A 82 -8.77 -22.33 12.61
C VAL A 82 -8.41 -21.42 13.79
N ARG A 83 -7.97 -20.20 13.51
CA ARG A 83 -7.74 -19.19 14.56
C ARG A 83 -9.06 -18.80 15.22
N LEU A 84 -8.99 -18.34 16.48
CA LEU A 84 -10.17 -18.00 17.28
C LEU A 84 -11.11 -17.03 16.56
N ASN A 85 -10.60 -15.99 15.89
CA ASN A 85 -11.46 -15.00 15.25
C ASN A 85 -12.33 -15.59 14.11
N LEU A 86 -11.78 -16.54 13.33
CA LEU A 86 -12.55 -17.25 12.31
C LEU A 86 -13.55 -18.21 12.95
N PHE A 87 -13.15 -18.91 14.02
CA PHE A 87 -14.04 -19.81 14.75
C PHE A 87 -15.28 -19.06 15.28
N GLU A 88 -15.09 -17.88 15.87
CA GLU A 88 -16.17 -17.04 16.39
C GLU A 88 -17.12 -16.57 15.28
N PHE A 89 -16.57 -16.19 14.11
CA PHE A 89 -17.40 -15.89 12.95
C PHE A 89 -18.25 -17.09 12.53
N LEU A 90 -17.65 -18.29 12.39
CA LEU A 90 -18.36 -19.49 11.98
C LEU A 90 -19.45 -19.88 12.99
N ALA A 91 -19.19 -19.72 14.29
CA ALA A 91 -20.19 -19.94 15.33
C ALA A 91 -21.36 -18.96 15.22
N THR A 92 -21.06 -17.67 15.10
CA THR A 92 -22.05 -16.59 14.98
C THR A 92 -22.89 -16.73 13.71
N ALA A 93 -22.25 -17.07 12.59
CA ALA A 93 -22.94 -17.34 11.33
C ALA A 93 -23.90 -18.52 11.50
N ARG A 94 -23.46 -19.66 12.04
CA ARG A 94 -24.31 -20.84 12.25
C ARG A 94 -25.54 -20.50 13.10
N GLU A 95 -25.37 -19.77 14.20
CA GLU A 95 -26.46 -19.36 15.09
C GLU A 95 -27.47 -18.43 14.40
N LYS A 96 -26.98 -17.55 13.52
CA LYS A 96 -27.85 -16.69 12.70
C LYS A 96 -28.68 -17.51 11.70
N ALA A 97 -28.08 -18.48 11.02
CA ALA A 97 -28.83 -19.40 10.13
C ALA A 97 -29.90 -20.20 10.89
N ALA A 98 -29.60 -20.62 12.12
CA ALA A 98 -30.54 -21.37 12.93
C ALA A 98 -31.74 -20.51 13.40
N SER A 99 -31.54 -19.20 13.56
CA SER A 99 -32.60 -18.27 14.01
C SER A 99 -33.41 -17.66 12.88
N ASP A 100 -32.91 -17.69 11.64
CA ASP A 100 -33.61 -17.22 10.44
C ASP A 100 -33.51 -18.28 9.34
N ALA A 101 -34.54 -19.12 9.23
CA ALA A 101 -34.61 -20.19 8.23
C ALA A 101 -34.63 -19.68 6.78
N SER A 102 -34.88 -18.38 6.56
CA SER A 102 -34.80 -17.76 5.23
C SER A 102 -33.38 -17.31 4.86
N ALA A 103 -32.48 -17.21 5.85
CA ALA A 103 -31.09 -16.81 5.67
C ALA A 103 -30.21 -18.02 5.30
N SER A 104 -30.07 -18.30 4.00
CA SER A 104 -29.03 -19.21 3.50
C SER A 104 -27.65 -18.61 3.73
N LEU A 105 -26.84 -19.20 4.62
CA LEU A 105 -25.46 -18.79 4.86
C LEU A 105 -24.50 -19.60 4.00
N GLY A 106 -24.19 -19.06 2.84
CA GLY A 106 -23.17 -19.60 1.94
C GLY A 106 -23.73 -20.12 0.61
N PRO A 107 -22.85 -20.50 -0.33
CA PRO A 107 -21.42 -20.78 -0.12
C PRO A 107 -20.54 -19.57 0.19
N PHE A 108 -19.51 -19.78 1.01
CA PHE A 108 -18.51 -18.78 1.35
C PHE A 108 -17.18 -19.01 0.65
N TRP A 109 -16.49 -17.93 0.29
CA TRP A 109 -15.06 -17.93 0.08
C TRP A 109 -14.38 -17.31 1.31
N ILE A 110 -13.54 -18.10 1.98
CA ILE A 110 -12.79 -17.73 3.20
C ILE A 110 -11.34 -18.13 2.96
N ASP A 111 -10.44 -17.17 2.83
CA ASP A 111 -9.03 -17.39 2.46
C ASP A 111 -8.34 -18.51 3.28
N ALA A 112 -8.52 -18.52 4.60
CA ALA A 112 -7.90 -19.52 5.48
C ALA A 112 -8.44 -20.95 5.30
N LEU A 113 -9.61 -21.12 4.70
CA LEU A 113 -10.23 -22.42 4.44
C LEU A 113 -10.15 -22.82 2.96
N CYS A 114 -10.27 -21.85 2.06
CA CYS A 114 -10.38 -22.07 0.63
C CYS A 114 -9.02 -22.19 -0.07
N ILE A 115 -7.96 -21.62 0.53
CA ILE A 115 -6.59 -21.65 -0.01
C ILE A 115 -5.77 -22.63 0.83
N ASP A 116 -5.04 -23.51 0.15
CA ASP A 116 -3.96 -24.27 0.78
C ASP A 116 -2.78 -23.34 1.05
N GLN A 117 -2.70 -22.85 2.29
CA GLN A 117 -1.65 -21.92 2.71
C GLN A 117 -0.25 -22.56 2.72
N SER A 118 -0.15 -23.89 2.63
CA SER A 118 1.12 -24.62 2.58
C SER A 118 1.67 -24.78 1.16
N ASP A 119 0.83 -24.61 0.13
CA ASP A 119 1.24 -24.63 -1.28
C ASP A 119 1.50 -23.20 -1.79
N VAL A 120 2.78 -22.88 -2.00
CA VAL A 120 3.20 -21.55 -2.49
C VAL A 120 2.68 -21.26 -3.90
N LEU A 121 2.59 -22.28 -4.78
CA LEU A 121 2.07 -22.09 -6.14
C LEU A 121 0.59 -21.78 -6.09
N GLU A 122 -0.18 -22.52 -5.28
CA GLU A 122 -1.60 -22.24 -5.08
C GLU A 122 -1.80 -20.87 -4.45
N ARG A 123 -1.07 -20.53 -3.38
CA ARG A 123 -1.16 -19.23 -2.71
C ARG A 123 -0.92 -18.09 -3.68
N ASN A 124 0.14 -18.14 -4.49
CA ASN A 124 0.43 -17.11 -5.48
C ASN A 124 -0.65 -17.03 -6.56
N HIS A 125 -1.20 -18.18 -6.99
CA HIS A 125 -2.30 -18.24 -7.94
C HIS A 125 -3.60 -17.63 -7.38
N GLN A 126 -3.92 -17.88 -6.11
CA GLN A 126 -5.12 -17.34 -5.46
C GLN A 126 -4.97 -15.85 -5.14
N VAL A 127 -3.80 -15.40 -4.65
CA VAL A 127 -3.54 -13.97 -4.37
C VAL A 127 -3.68 -13.13 -5.63
N ARG A 128 -3.16 -13.60 -6.79
CA ARG A 128 -3.36 -12.93 -8.09
C ARG A 128 -4.83 -12.80 -8.48
N GLN A 129 -5.68 -13.72 -8.03
CA GLN A 129 -7.11 -13.72 -8.32
C GLN A 129 -7.97 -12.99 -7.28
N MET A 130 -7.44 -12.67 -6.09
CA MET A 130 -8.24 -12.11 -4.98
C MET A 130 -9.09 -10.92 -5.42
N GLY A 131 -8.55 -10.00 -6.22
CA GLY A 131 -9.32 -8.89 -6.75
C GLY A 131 -10.57 -9.34 -7.52
N THR A 132 -10.43 -10.34 -8.40
CA THR A 132 -11.56 -10.93 -9.15
C THR A 132 -12.52 -11.67 -8.21
N ILE A 133 -11.99 -12.38 -7.21
CA ILE A 133 -12.79 -13.13 -6.24
C ILE A 133 -13.71 -12.20 -5.46
N TYR A 134 -13.20 -11.12 -4.86
CA TYR A 134 -14.01 -10.15 -4.12
C TYR A 134 -14.94 -9.36 -5.03
N LYS A 135 -14.50 -8.99 -6.24
CA LYS A 135 -15.33 -8.28 -7.23
C LYS A 135 -16.53 -9.09 -7.74
N ASN A 136 -16.39 -10.41 -7.84
CA ASN A 136 -17.45 -11.30 -8.35
C ASN A 136 -18.35 -11.87 -7.26
N ALA A 137 -17.96 -11.75 -5.99
CA ALA A 137 -18.80 -12.15 -4.87
C ALA A 137 -20.16 -11.44 -4.94
N VAL A 138 -21.22 -12.15 -4.57
CA VAL A 138 -22.57 -11.58 -4.44
C VAL A 138 -22.57 -10.55 -3.31
N GLN A 139 -21.91 -10.90 -2.21
CA GLN A 139 -21.74 -10.04 -1.04
C GLN A 139 -20.34 -10.24 -0.44
N VAL A 140 -19.86 -9.24 0.28
CA VAL A 140 -18.67 -9.32 1.13
C VAL A 140 -19.09 -9.08 2.57
N TYR A 141 -18.89 -10.07 3.43
CA TYR A 141 -19.10 -9.92 4.87
C TYR A 141 -17.82 -9.46 5.53
N VAL A 142 -17.89 -8.34 6.23
CA VAL A 142 -16.79 -7.81 7.04
C VAL A 142 -17.01 -8.21 8.49
N TRP A 143 -16.14 -9.05 9.05
CA TRP A 143 -16.24 -9.48 10.44
C TRP A 143 -15.36 -8.64 11.35
N LEU A 144 -15.98 -7.86 12.23
CA LEU A 144 -15.30 -6.98 13.19
C LEU A 144 -15.06 -7.64 14.57
N GLY A 145 -15.36 -8.94 14.70
CA GLY A 145 -15.17 -9.71 15.92
C GLY A 145 -16.45 -9.96 16.71
N SER A 146 -16.38 -10.93 17.64
CA SER A 146 -17.44 -11.20 18.58
C SER A 146 -17.53 -10.05 19.58
N MET A 147 -18.62 -9.30 19.52
CA MET A 147 -18.90 -8.24 20.49
C MET A 147 -19.89 -8.80 21.52
N THR A 148 -19.50 -8.82 22.80
CA THR A 148 -20.32 -9.31 23.92
C THR A 148 -21.48 -8.38 24.29
N TRP A 149 -21.86 -7.44 23.43
CA TRP A 149 -22.83 -6.39 23.76
C TRP A 149 -24.21 -6.69 23.21
N ASP A 150 -25.22 -6.19 23.91
CA ASP A 150 -26.61 -6.36 23.57
C ASP A 150 -26.90 -5.70 22.20
N ARG A 151 -27.37 -6.49 21.23
CA ARG A 151 -27.78 -6.07 19.87
C ARG A 151 -28.64 -4.79 19.88
N LEU A 152 -29.28 -4.51 21.02
CA LEU A 152 -30.20 -3.42 21.30
C LEU A 152 -29.57 -2.01 21.39
N THR A 153 -28.24 -1.85 21.42
CA THR A 153 -27.63 -0.53 21.67
C THR A 153 -26.97 0.11 20.44
N LEU A 154 -26.22 -0.63 19.63
CA LEU A 154 -25.37 -0.02 18.60
C LEU A 154 -26.07 0.20 17.25
N LEU A 155 -26.85 -0.79 16.78
CA LEU A 155 -27.58 -0.67 15.52
C LEU A 155 -28.65 0.42 15.56
N PRO A 156 -29.48 0.54 16.62
CA PRO A 156 -30.44 1.64 16.70
C PRO A 156 -29.76 2.99 16.68
N VAL A 157 -28.57 3.14 17.28
CA VAL A 157 -27.82 4.40 17.22
C VAL A 157 -27.38 4.73 15.79
N LEU A 158 -26.81 3.77 15.07
CA LEU A 158 -26.37 4.00 13.68
C LEU A 158 -27.55 4.27 12.74
N GLN A 159 -28.67 3.58 12.94
CA GLN A 159 -29.88 3.73 12.12
C GLN A 159 -30.72 4.96 12.49
N GLN A 160 -30.69 5.39 13.76
CA GLN A 160 -31.49 6.50 14.29
C GLN A 160 -30.62 7.68 14.75
N ALA A 161 -29.38 7.77 14.26
CA ALA A 161 -28.39 8.78 14.68
C ALA A 161 -29.00 10.20 14.68
N ARG A 162 -29.86 10.48 13.69
CA ARG A 162 -30.62 11.73 13.56
C ARG A 162 -31.51 12.08 14.73
N ALA A 163 -32.25 11.10 15.26
CA ALA A 163 -33.21 11.31 16.35
C ALA A 163 -32.51 11.51 17.71
N LEU A 164 -31.34 10.87 17.90
CA LEU A 164 -30.60 10.88 19.17
C LEU A 164 -29.83 12.19 19.43
N MET A 165 -29.71 13.08 18.44
CA MET A 165 -28.96 14.34 18.59
C MET A 165 -29.58 15.32 19.60
N HIS A 166 -30.86 15.14 19.96
CA HIS A 166 -31.52 15.99 20.96
C HIS A 166 -31.12 15.66 22.40
N GLU A 167 -30.46 14.51 22.65
CA GLU A 167 -29.94 14.10 23.95
C GLU A 167 -28.41 14.00 23.94
N TRP A 168 -27.74 15.12 24.23
CA TRP A 168 -26.28 15.25 24.07
C TRP A 168 -25.46 14.20 24.86
N ASP A 169 -25.81 13.92 26.11
CA ASP A 169 -25.04 12.95 26.94
C ASP A 169 -25.25 11.50 26.50
N THR A 170 -26.44 11.17 26.01
CA THR A 170 -26.74 9.88 25.39
C THR A 170 -25.96 9.76 24.09
N PHE A 171 -26.03 10.77 23.22
CA PHE A 171 -25.30 10.82 21.95
C PHE A 171 -23.79 10.69 22.14
N LYS A 172 -23.19 11.44 23.08
CA LYS A 172 -21.75 11.41 23.34
C LYS A 172 -21.25 10.04 23.79
N ARG A 173 -21.95 9.39 24.73
CA ARG A 173 -21.58 8.04 25.19
C ARG A 173 -21.62 7.01 24.06
N HIS A 174 -22.63 7.06 23.20
CA HIS A 174 -22.71 6.14 22.06
C HIS A 174 -21.65 6.45 21.00
N SER A 175 -21.32 7.73 20.79
CA SER A 175 -20.23 8.16 19.91
C SER A 175 -18.88 7.61 20.36
N ASP A 176 -18.50 7.78 21.62
CA ASP A 176 -17.23 7.29 22.16
C ASP A 176 -17.10 5.75 22.02
N MET A 177 -18.20 5.02 22.26
CA MET A 177 -18.22 3.56 22.05
C MET A 177 -18.08 3.15 20.58
N LEU A 178 -18.79 3.84 19.66
CA LEU A 178 -18.68 3.60 18.23
C LEU A 178 -17.25 3.84 17.73
N ALA A 179 -16.60 4.89 18.24
CA ALA A 179 -15.20 5.16 17.96
C ALA A 179 -14.30 4.01 18.37
N GLN A 180 -14.36 3.62 19.65
CA GLN A 180 -13.49 2.59 20.20
C GLN A 180 -13.69 1.21 19.55
N ARG A 181 -14.93 0.84 19.18
CA ARG A 181 -15.27 -0.54 18.78
C ARG A 181 -15.37 -0.76 17.29
N VAL A 182 -15.86 0.24 16.57
CA VAL A 182 -15.97 0.17 15.11
C VAL A 182 -14.76 0.86 14.50
N MET A 183 -14.52 2.13 14.81
CA MET A 183 -13.55 2.91 14.06
C MET A 183 -12.08 2.62 14.45
N ASP A 184 -11.82 2.28 15.71
CA ASP A 184 -10.50 1.89 16.23
C ASP A 184 -10.25 0.37 16.12
N ASN A 185 -11.11 -0.36 15.41
CA ASN A 185 -10.93 -1.80 15.24
C ASN A 185 -9.69 -2.08 14.37
N ASP A 186 -8.81 -2.97 14.83
CA ASP A 186 -7.60 -3.42 14.11
C ASP A 186 -7.89 -4.02 12.73
N TYR A 187 -9.13 -4.39 12.42
CA TYR A 187 -9.53 -4.74 11.07
C TYR A 187 -9.18 -3.62 10.07
N TRP A 188 -9.39 -2.35 10.44
CA TRP A 188 -9.18 -1.18 9.58
C TRP A 188 -7.71 -0.80 9.36
N THR A 189 -6.77 -1.54 9.94
CA THR A 189 -5.34 -1.25 9.75
C THR A 189 -4.72 -2.15 8.70
N ARG A 190 -5.44 -3.12 8.12
CA ARG A 190 -4.83 -4.14 7.24
C ARG A 190 -4.72 -3.69 5.79
N ALA A 191 -3.59 -4.00 5.15
CA ALA A 191 -3.38 -3.65 3.73
C ALA A 191 -4.39 -4.33 2.80
N TRP A 192 -4.69 -5.61 3.02
CA TRP A 192 -5.56 -6.42 2.16
C TRP A 192 -7.03 -5.98 2.17
N ILE A 193 -7.53 -5.44 3.29
CA ILE A 193 -8.95 -5.08 3.39
C ILE A 193 -9.36 -3.97 2.41
N VAL A 194 -8.39 -3.18 1.90
CA VAL A 194 -8.67 -2.10 0.94
C VAL A 194 -9.33 -2.69 -0.31
N GLN A 195 -8.72 -3.69 -0.96
CA GLN A 195 -9.34 -4.33 -2.12
C GLN A 195 -10.57 -5.17 -1.78
N GLU A 196 -10.60 -5.81 -0.60
CA GLU A 196 -11.70 -6.68 -0.18
C GLU A 196 -13.01 -5.89 -0.03
N VAL A 197 -12.91 -4.69 0.55
CA VAL A 197 -14.05 -3.79 0.75
C VAL A 197 -14.33 -2.97 -0.52
N ALA A 198 -13.30 -2.39 -1.14
CA ALA A 198 -13.49 -1.49 -2.28
C ALA A 198 -14.08 -2.18 -3.51
N LEU A 199 -13.77 -3.47 -3.73
CA LEU A 199 -14.27 -4.23 -4.88
C LEU A 199 -15.61 -4.92 -4.60
N GLY A 200 -16.03 -4.99 -3.34
CA GLY A 200 -17.28 -5.64 -2.94
C GLY A 200 -18.50 -4.91 -3.52
N ARG A 201 -19.39 -5.66 -4.20
CA ARG A 201 -20.63 -5.11 -4.76
C ARG A 201 -21.65 -4.72 -3.69
N ASP A 202 -21.73 -5.54 -2.66
CA ASP A 202 -22.59 -5.35 -1.50
C ASP A 202 -21.79 -5.77 -0.26
N VAL A 203 -21.50 -4.80 0.61
CA VAL A 203 -20.61 -4.97 1.77
C VAL A 203 -21.43 -4.86 3.04
N ILE A 204 -21.43 -5.93 3.83
CA ILE A 204 -22.19 -6.04 5.09
C ILE A 204 -21.22 -6.25 6.24
N LEU A 205 -21.22 -5.32 7.20
CA LEU A 205 -20.42 -5.40 8.40
C LEU A 205 -21.16 -6.18 9.47
N TRP A 206 -20.49 -7.17 10.03
CA TRP A 206 -20.94 -7.98 11.15
C TRP A 206 -20.23 -7.53 12.43
N LEU A 207 -21.05 -7.25 13.45
CA LEU A 207 -20.66 -6.77 14.78
C LEU A 207 -21.21 -7.79 15.78
N GLY A 208 -20.47 -8.88 15.99
CA GLY A 208 -21.06 -10.09 16.56
C GLY A 208 -22.27 -10.54 15.73
N ALA A 209 -23.39 -10.82 16.39
CA ALA A 209 -24.57 -11.33 15.73
C ALA A 209 -25.39 -10.24 14.99
N ALA A 210 -25.11 -8.95 15.23
CA ALA A 210 -25.70 -7.83 14.50
C ALA A 210 -25.01 -7.59 13.15
N SER A 211 -25.73 -7.05 12.17
CA SER A 211 -25.14 -6.70 10.87
C SER A 211 -25.75 -5.43 10.29
N ILE A 212 -24.95 -4.66 9.54
CA ILE A 212 -25.34 -3.40 8.90
C ILE A 212 -24.61 -3.23 7.57
N SER A 213 -25.23 -2.60 6.57
CA SER A 213 -24.56 -2.29 5.31
C SER A 213 -23.42 -1.27 5.50
N LEU A 214 -22.40 -1.31 4.66
CA LEU A 214 -21.32 -0.30 4.69
C LEU A 214 -21.86 1.11 4.47
N GLY A 215 -22.84 1.28 3.57
CA GLY A 215 -23.47 2.57 3.31
C GLY A 215 -24.14 3.14 4.56
N ASP A 216 -24.98 2.35 5.22
CA ASP A 216 -25.69 2.79 6.44
C ASP A 216 -24.71 3.05 7.59
N MET A 217 -23.67 2.22 7.72
CA MET A 217 -22.60 2.44 8.72
C MET A 217 -21.93 3.79 8.50
N VAL A 218 -21.50 4.08 7.28
CA VAL A 218 -20.79 5.32 6.94
C VAL A 218 -21.70 6.53 7.14
N HIS A 219 -22.97 6.45 6.74
CA HIS A 219 -23.95 7.51 6.98
C HIS A 219 -24.20 7.75 8.47
N GLY A 220 -24.35 6.69 9.26
CA GLY A 220 -24.51 6.78 10.72
C GLY A 220 -23.29 7.42 11.37
N LEU A 221 -22.09 6.99 11.01
CA LEU A 221 -20.84 7.56 11.52
C LEU A 221 -20.62 9.01 11.07
N ASP A 222 -20.92 9.36 9.81
CA ASP A 222 -20.82 10.75 9.31
C ASP A 222 -21.70 11.69 10.13
N TYR A 223 -22.90 11.23 10.52
CA TYR A 223 -23.80 12.00 11.36
C TYR A 223 -23.27 12.13 12.80
N VAL A 224 -22.78 11.02 13.38
CA VAL A 224 -22.24 11.00 14.75
C VAL A 224 -20.96 11.85 14.89
N PHE A 225 -20.13 11.87 13.85
CA PHE A 225 -18.82 12.54 13.85
C PHE A 225 -18.77 13.74 12.91
N TYR A 226 -19.91 14.35 12.61
CA TYR A 226 -20.05 15.44 11.64
C TYR A 226 -19.06 16.60 11.86
N LEU A 227 -18.67 16.86 13.12
CA LEU A 227 -17.76 17.95 13.50
C LEU A 227 -16.29 17.53 13.66
N ASP A 228 -15.96 16.24 13.59
CA ASP A 228 -14.60 15.75 13.84
C ASP A 228 -13.84 15.39 12.54
N ARG A 229 -13.00 16.32 12.09
CA ARG A 229 -12.15 16.12 10.90
C ARG A 229 -11.09 15.03 11.07
N ALA A 230 -10.64 14.72 12.29
CA ALA A 230 -9.66 13.67 12.52
C ALA A 230 -10.28 12.30 12.28
N VAL A 231 -11.51 12.11 12.74
CA VAL A 231 -12.28 10.88 12.52
C VAL A 231 -12.57 10.64 11.03
N GLN A 232 -12.89 11.71 10.29
CA GLN A 232 -13.11 11.68 8.84
C GLN A 232 -11.87 11.26 8.02
N SER A 233 -10.68 11.17 8.62
CA SER A 233 -9.48 10.66 7.94
C SER A 233 -9.28 9.14 8.09
N ARG A 234 -10.05 8.46 8.95
CA ARG A 234 -9.92 7.01 9.19
C ARG A 234 -10.30 6.19 7.98
N LEU A 235 -9.67 5.01 7.82
CA LEU A 235 -9.83 4.16 6.65
C LEU A 235 -11.29 3.77 6.38
N ILE A 236 -12.10 3.53 7.42
CA ILE A 236 -13.53 3.23 7.25
C ILE A 236 -14.30 4.33 6.48
N PHE A 237 -14.01 5.61 6.73
CA PHE A 237 -14.62 6.71 5.98
C PHE A 237 -14.03 6.86 4.59
N GLN A 238 -12.72 6.62 4.44
CA GLN A 238 -12.09 6.60 3.12
C GLN A 238 -12.73 5.51 2.26
N LEU A 239 -12.84 4.27 2.76
CA LEU A 239 -13.47 3.12 2.11
C LEU A 239 -14.97 3.35 1.87
N GLY A 240 -15.69 3.92 2.84
CA GLY A 240 -17.09 4.26 2.69
C GLY A 240 -17.35 5.28 1.57
N ARG A 241 -16.63 6.40 1.59
CA ARG A 241 -16.76 7.43 0.56
C ARG A 241 -16.26 6.96 -0.80
N THR A 242 -15.21 6.13 -0.83
CA THR A 242 -14.68 5.57 -2.07
C THR A 242 -15.67 4.60 -2.71
N TRP A 243 -16.29 3.72 -1.91
CA TRP A 243 -17.33 2.79 -2.35
C TRP A 243 -18.55 3.53 -2.93
N GLN A 244 -19.00 4.61 -2.28
CA GLN A 244 -20.16 5.39 -2.76
C GLN A 244 -19.87 6.26 -4.00
N LYS A 245 -18.62 6.69 -4.21
CA LYS A 245 -18.27 7.69 -5.25
C LYS A 245 -17.43 7.16 -6.41
N GLY A 246 -17.14 5.86 -6.44
CA GLY A 246 -16.28 5.28 -7.48
C GLY A 246 -14.87 5.87 -7.49
N PHE A 247 -14.33 6.20 -6.32
CA PHE A 247 -13.09 6.99 -6.15
C PHE A 247 -11.86 6.41 -6.85
N TYR A 248 -11.79 5.08 -7.01
CA TYR A 248 -10.67 4.39 -7.65
C TYR A 248 -10.66 4.48 -9.18
N LYS A 249 -11.70 5.10 -9.77
CA LYS A 249 -11.74 5.35 -11.20
C LYS A 249 -10.60 6.31 -11.57
N ASP A 250 -9.80 5.91 -12.55
CA ASP A 250 -8.68 6.66 -13.12
C ASP A 250 -7.50 6.91 -12.15
N LYS A 251 -7.34 6.06 -11.12
CA LYS A 251 -6.22 6.12 -10.18
C LYS A 251 -5.05 5.24 -10.63
N ASN A 252 -3.85 5.81 -10.61
CA ASN A 252 -2.59 5.08 -10.78
C ASN A 252 -2.11 4.48 -9.45
N LEU A 253 -1.16 3.55 -9.51
CA LEU A 253 -0.64 2.85 -8.34
C LEU A 253 0.00 3.81 -7.31
N VAL A 254 0.77 4.81 -7.75
CA VAL A 254 1.41 5.79 -6.85
C VAL A 254 0.39 6.56 -6.01
N HIS A 255 -0.73 6.97 -6.59
CA HIS A 255 -1.79 7.66 -5.85
C HIS A 255 -2.44 6.76 -4.80
N LEU A 256 -2.65 5.47 -5.13
CA LEU A 256 -3.17 4.51 -4.15
C LEU A 256 -2.18 4.28 -3.02
N LEU A 257 -0.88 4.18 -3.33
CA LEU A 257 0.17 4.07 -2.32
C LEU A 257 0.21 5.31 -1.41
N ASP A 258 0.08 6.53 -1.95
CA ASP A 258 -0.02 7.74 -1.12
C ASP A 258 -1.19 7.69 -0.13
N CYS A 259 -2.31 7.09 -0.53
CA CYS A 259 -3.50 6.96 0.32
C CYS A 259 -3.38 5.83 1.36
N PHE A 260 -2.73 4.71 1.02
CA PHE A 260 -2.81 3.46 1.79
C PHE A 260 -1.45 2.86 2.22
N ARG A 261 -0.33 3.56 2.04
CA ARG A 261 1.02 3.07 2.41
C ARG A 261 1.18 2.71 3.90
N ASP A 262 0.40 3.32 4.79
CA ASP A 262 0.54 3.15 6.24
C ASP A 262 -0.24 1.94 6.79
N GLN A 263 -0.85 1.14 5.91
CA GLN A 263 -1.54 -0.08 6.32
C GLN A 263 -0.54 -1.16 6.80
N GLN A 264 -0.95 -1.88 7.84
CA GLN A 264 -0.26 -3.02 8.42
C GLN A 264 -0.34 -4.25 7.50
N CYS A 265 0.79 -4.94 7.40
CA CYS A 265 0.97 -6.16 6.63
C CYS A 265 2.06 -7.01 7.28
N SER A 266 1.98 -8.33 7.14
CA SER A 266 3.05 -9.23 7.59
C SER A 266 4.23 -9.26 6.63
N ASP A 267 3.95 -9.18 5.32
CA ASP A 267 4.95 -8.97 4.28
C ASP A 267 4.85 -7.54 3.77
N VAL A 268 5.95 -6.77 3.85
CA VAL A 268 5.96 -5.35 3.44
C VAL A 268 5.59 -5.13 1.97
N ARG A 269 5.75 -6.15 1.12
CA ARG A 269 5.35 -6.10 -0.30
C ARG A 269 3.84 -6.05 -0.48
N ASP A 270 3.07 -6.49 0.51
CA ASP A 270 1.60 -6.43 0.48
C ASP A 270 1.08 -4.99 0.48
N ARG A 271 1.88 -3.99 0.93
CA ARG A 271 1.53 -2.56 0.75
C ARG A 271 1.33 -2.19 -0.71
N VAL A 272 1.99 -2.90 -1.63
CA VAL A 272 1.82 -2.77 -3.09
C VAL A 272 0.79 -3.78 -3.59
N PHE A 273 0.98 -5.06 -3.29
CA PHE A 273 0.17 -6.13 -3.87
C PHE A 273 -1.32 -6.03 -3.52
N SER A 274 -1.67 -5.52 -2.34
CA SER A 274 -3.05 -5.36 -1.91
C SER A 274 -3.84 -4.31 -2.70
N LEU A 275 -3.16 -3.46 -3.47
CA LEU A 275 -3.77 -2.34 -4.20
C LEU A 275 -3.87 -2.61 -5.71
N LEU A 276 -3.18 -3.64 -6.23
CA LEU A 276 -3.05 -3.86 -7.68
C LEU A 276 -4.39 -4.07 -8.39
N SER A 277 -5.34 -4.71 -7.73
CA SER A 277 -6.68 -4.94 -8.26
C SER A 277 -7.53 -3.67 -8.38
N LEU A 278 -7.11 -2.56 -7.74
CA LEU A 278 -7.76 -1.25 -7.77
C LEU A 278 -7.12 -0.30 -8.79
N VAL A 279 -5.95 -0.65 -9.34
CA VAL A 279 -5.22 0.22 -10.28
C VAL A 279 -5.94 0.24 -11.62
N THR A 280 -6.29 1.43 -12.08
CA THR A 280 -6.93 1.64 -13.40
C THR A 280 -6.01 2.36 -14.39
N GLY A 281 -5.01 3.10 -13.89
CA GLY A 281 -3.99 3.79 -14.68
C GLY A 281 -2.63 3.09 -14.72
N GLU A 282 -1.56 3.88 -14.64
CA GLU A 282 -0.17 3.38 -14.58
C GLU A 282 0.06 2.43 -13.40
N GLY A 283 0.74 1.31 -13.66
CA GLY A 283 1.01 0.25 -12.67
C GLY A 283 0.07 -0.95 -12.74
N ARG A 284 -0.97 -0.95 -13.59
CA ARG A 284 -1.94 -2.06 -13.66
C ARG A 284 -1.34 -3.40 -14.11
N ASP A 285 -0.24 -3.33 -14.85
CA ASP A 285 0.48 -4.46 -15.45
C ASP A 285 1.54 -5.04 -14.52
N LEU A 286 1.64 -4.53 -13.28
CA LEU A 286 2.45 -5.14 -12.24
C LEU A 286 1.77 -6.42 -11.76
N GLU A 287 2.52 -7.52 -11.69
CA GLU A 287 2.03 -8.79 -11.17
C GLU A 287 2.53 -9.07 -9.75
N VAL A 288 1.73 -9.83 -8.99
CA VAL A 288 2.13 -10.31 -7.66
C VAL A 288 3.23 -11.38 -7.81
N ASN A 289 4.39 -11.12 -7.24
CA ASN A 289 5.51 -12.06 -7.21
C ASN A 289 6.29 -11.97 -5.89
N TYR A 290 6.06 -12.94 -5.00
CA TYR A 290 6.78 -13.02 -3.72
C TYR A 290 8.22 -13.53 -3.82
N ASN A 291 8.69 -13.88 -5.02
CA ASN A 291 10.11 -14.19 -5.24
C ASN A 291 10.94 -12.94 -5.55
N THR A 292 10.30 -11.81 -5.87
CA THR A 292 10.98 -10.54 -6.17
C THR A 292 11.45 -9.86 -4.87
N SER A 293 12.67 -9.33 -4.89
CA SER A 293 13.21 -8.57 -3.76
C SER A 293 12.49 -7.22 -3.59
N ARG A 294 12.59 -6.61 -2.41
CA ARG A 294 11.98 -5.30 -2.12
C ARG A 294 12.53 -4.20 -3.03
N ALA A 295 13.82 -4.23 -3.33
CA ALA A 295 14.48 -3.26 -4.22
C ALA A 295 14.03 -3.40 -5.67
N GLU A 296 13.93 -4.62 -6.18
CA GLU A 296 13.40 -4.88 -7.52
C GLU A 296 11.92 -4.48 -7.63
N LEU A 297 11.10 -4.80 -6.61
CA LEU A 297 9.70 -4.38 -6.58
C LEU A 297 9.58 -2.85 -6.59
N ALA A 298 10.39 -2.14 -5.80
CA ALA A 298 10.43 -0.68 -5.80
C ALA A 298 10.76 -0.13 -7.19
N ALA A 299 11.79 -0.69 -7.85
CA ALA A 299 12.17 -0.31 -9.20
C ALA A 299 11.03 -0.55 -10.19
N GLU A 300 10.33 -1.68 -10.07
CA GLU A 300 9.27 -2.10 -10.98
C GLU A 300 8.02 -1.21 -10.90
N VAL A 301 7.64 -0.82 -9.67
CA VAL A 301 6.59 0.16 -9.41
C VAL A 301 6.97 1.51 -10.05
N LEU A 302 8.19 2.00 -9.77
CA LEU A 302 8.65 3.30 -10.27
C LEU A 302 8.77 3.33 -11.80
N ARG A 303 9.18 2.23 -12.45
CA ARG A 303 9.25 2.11 -13.92
C ARG A 303 7.88 2.13 -14.60
N ARG A 304 6.85 1.55 -13.97
CA ARG A 304 5.48 1.53 -14.51
C ARG A 304 4.73 2.81 -14.27
N CYS A 305 5.10 3.57 -13.24
CA CYS A 305 4.47 4.84 -12.87
C CYS A 305 5.28 6.06 -13.32
N LYS A 306 5.66 6.10 -14.61
CA LYS A 306 6.53 7.14 -15.18
C LYS A 306 5.95 8.55 -15.04
N SER A 307 4.64 8.71 -15.25
CA SER A 307 3.99 10.01 -15.17
C SER A 307 3.98 10.60 -13.76
N SER A 308 4.08 9.74 -12.74
CA SER A 308 4.15 10.14 -11.33
C SER A 308 5.58 10.04 -10.74
N LEU A 309 6.59 9.72 -11.56
CA LEU A 309 7.95 9.53 -11.09
C LEU A 309 8.57 10.89 -10.70
N CYS A 310 8.95 11.02 -9.43
CA CYS A 310 9.67 12.13 -8.83
C CYS A 310 10.62 11.61 -7.76
N PHE A 311 11.50 12.49 -7.29
CA PHE A 311 12.30 12.21 -6.10
C PHE A 311 11.40 11.85 -4.88
N CYS A 312 10.27 12.54 -4.72
CA CYS A 312 9.30 12.27 -3.66
C CYS A 312 8.65 10.88 -3.70
N THR A 313 8.33 10.36 -4.87
CA THR A 313 7.65 9.07 -5.03
C THR A 313 8.64 7.94 -4.91
N ALA A 314 9.85 8.11 -5.44
CA ALA A 314 10.95 7.20 -5.17
C ALA A 314 11.19 7.10 -3.65
N LEU A 315 11.35 8.23 -2.96
CA LEU A 315 11.60 8.23 -1.52
C LEU A 315 10.44 7.61 -0.71
N MET A 316 9.19 7.93 -1.05
CA MET A 316 8.02 7.29 -0.44
C MET A 316 8.06 5.77 -0.63
N ILE A 317 8.32 5.29 -1.84
CA ILE A 317 8.29 3.86 -2.16
C ILE A 317 9.43 3.12 -1.45
N VAL A 318 10.65 3.67 -1.41
CA VAL A 318 11.77 3.01 -0.73
C VAL A 318 11.61 2.96 0.79
N GLN A 319 10.98 3.98 1.39
CA GLN A 319 10.61 3.99 2.82
C GLN A 319 9.50 2.97 3.10
N MET A 320 8.43 3.01 2.30
CA MET A 320 7.27 2.12 2.43
C MET A 320 7.66 0.65 2.25
N LEU A 321 8.62 0.33 1.36
CA LEU A 321 9.12 -1.02 1.19
C LEU A 321 10.31 -1.34 2.10
N GLU A 322 10.68 -0.45 3.02
CA GLU A 322 11.70 -0.67 4.05
C GLU A 322 13.06 -1.11 3.44
N LEU A 323 13.50 -0.49 2.35
CA LEU A 323 14.74 -0.88 1.67
C LEU A 323 16.01 -0.61 2.50
N GLY A 324 15.95 0.38 3.39
CA GLY A 324 17.08 0.79 4.24
C GLY A 324 17.26 -0.09 5.48
N THR A 325 16.32 -0.98 5.80
CA THR A 325 16.45 -1.94 6.90
C THR A 325 17.13 -3.19 6.35
N THR A 326 18.38 -3.41 6.76
CA THR A 326 19.16 -4.60 6.39
C THR A 326 18.53 -5.83 7.03
N ASP A 327 17.66 -6.55 6.31
CA ASP A 327 17.17 -7.86 6.77
C ASP A 327 18.13 -9.01 6.42
N THR A 328 19.28 -8.72 5.80
CA THR A 328 20.40 -9.65 5.69
C THR A 328 21.73 -8.89 5.70
N PRO A 329 22.59 -9.08 6.71
CA PRO A 329 24.01 -8.87 6.55
C PRO A 329 24.55 -9.94 5.59
N ASP A 330 25.42 -9.55 4.66
CA ASP A 330 26.40 -10.46 4.04
C ASP A 330 25.93 -11.50 3.01
N ALA A 331 24.99 -11.17 2.11
CA ALA A 331 25.05 -11.75 0.77
C ALA A 331 25.96 -10.84 -0.08
N GLU A 332 26.90 -11.40 -0.84
CA GLU A 332 27.65 -10.68 -1.88
C GLU A 332 26.67 -10.12 -2.92
N GLN A 333 26.04 -8.99 -2.62
CA GLN A 333 25.08 -8.35 -3.49
C GLN A 333 25.90 -7.65 -4.59
N ASP A 334 25.76 -8.12 -5.83
CA ASP A 334 26.42 -7.47 -6.95
C ASP A 334 25.88 -6.04 -7.09
N HIS A 335 26.66 -5.07 -6.61
CA HIS A 335 26.27 -3.66 -6.59
C HIS A 335 25.89 -3.12 -7.98
N ARG A 336 26.37 -3.77 -9.05
CA ARG A 336 26.03 -3.46 -10.44
C ARG A 336 24.55 -3.65 -10.76
N LEU A 337 23.89 -4.58 -10.07
CA LEU A 337 22.47 -4.93 -10.24
C LEU A 337 21.55 -4.15 -9.31
N LEU A 338 22.08 -3.18 -8.55
CA LEU A 338 21.25 -2.33 -7.71
C LEU A 338 20.42 -1.37 -8.58
N PRO A 339 19.09 -1.31 -8.40
CA PRO A 339 18.28 -0.33 -9.08
C PRO A 339 18.57 1.08 -8.55
N CYS A 340 18.64 2.03 -9.46
CA CYS A 340 18.97 3.42 -9.19
C CYS A 340 17.88 4.37 -9.71
N LEU A 341 17.63 5.43 -8.95
CA LEU A 341 16.93 6.61 -9.43
C LEU A 341 17.96 7.53 -10.10
N GLU A 342 17.71 7.87 -11.36
CA GLU A 342 18.50 8.84 -12.12
C GLU A 342 17.67 10.08 -12.45
N PHE A 343 18.24 11.27 -12.26
CA PHE A 343 17.55 12.53 -12.50
C PHE A 343 18.52 13.69 -12.78
N CYS A 344 18.01 14.72 -13.45
CA CYS A 344 18.76 15.95 -13.70
C CYS A 344 18.63 16.94 -12.53
N VAL A 345 19.72 17.66 -12.25
CA VAL A 345 19.77 18.80 -11.31
C VAL A 345 20.46 20.00 -11.96
N GLU A 346 19.98 21.20 -11.66
CA GLU A 346 20.61 22.45 -12.09
C GLU A 346 21.53 22.97 -10.99
N TYR A 347 22.74 23.38 -11.36
CA TYR A 347 23.65 24.09 -10.48
C TYR A 347 23.43 25.61 -10.56
N VAL A 348 22.83 26.17 -9.51
CA VAL A 348 22.62 27.60 -9.34
C VAL A 348 23.75 28.17 -8.48
N SER A 349 24.81 28.64 -9.13
CA SER A 349 25.90 29.30 -8.41
C SER A 349 25.45 30.61 -7.75
N ALA A 350 25.87 30.84 -6.50
CA ALA A 350 25.75 32.14 -5.83
C ALA A 350 26.72 33.21 -6.41
N SER A 351 27.68 32.80 -7.23
CA SER A 351 28.66 33.68 -7.89
C SER A 351 28.78 33.34 -9.36
N SER A 352 28.88 34.32 -10.26
CA SER A 352 28.72 34.20 -11.72
C SER A 352 29.78 33.37 -12.49
N ARG A 353 30.21 32.19 -12.00
CA ARG A 353 31.17 31.31 -12.67
C ARG A 353 30.60 29.90 -12.78
N SER A 354 30.60 29.36 -13.99
CA SER A 354 30.21 27.99 -14.32
C SER A 354 31.16 26.99 -13.65
N LEU A 355 30.67 25.79 -13.35
CA LEU A 355 31.45 24.75 -12.68
C LEU A 355 32.55 24.12 -13.56
N HIS A 356 32.56 24.42 -14.87
CA HIS A 356 33.49 23.82 -15.84
C HIS A 356 34.98 23.99 -15.47
N ASP A 357 35.33 25.03 -14.70
CA ASP A 357 36.72 25.35 -14.33
C ASP A 357 37.10 24.97 -12.89
N ARG A 358 36.23 24.29 -12.13
CA ARG A 358 36.57 23.85 -10.77
C ARG A 358 36.62 22.34 -10.69
N LYS A 359 37.84 21.79 -10.56
CA LYS A 359 38.05 20.51 -9.86
C LYS A 359 37.50 20.67 -8.45
N VAL A 360 36.30 20.16 -8.19
CA VAL A 360 35.72 20.14 -6.85
C VAL A 360 36.50 19.07 -6.07
N PRO A 361 37.20 19.43 -4.97
CA PRO A 361 37.97 18.45 -4.21
C PRO A 361 37.05 17.34 -3.69
N CYS A 362 37.52 16.08 -3.78
CA CYS A 362 36.86 14.93 -3.17
C CYS A 362 36.49 15.25 -1.71
N GLY A 363 35.20 15.15 -1.35
CA GLY A 363 34.70 15.39 0.00
C GLY A 363 34.09 16.77 0.29
N LYS A 364 33.84 17.63 -0.70
CA LYS A 364 33.02 18.86 -0.51
C LYS A 364 31.91 19.02 -1.56
N TRP A 365 30.66 19.05 -1.09
CA TRP A 365 29.44 19.28 -1.86
C TRP A 365 29.45 20.63 -2.62
N PRO A 366 29.04 20.71 -3.90
CA PRO A 366 28.93 21.99 -4.60
C PRO A 366 27.78 22.84 -4.02
N PRO A 367 28.04 24.01 -3.41
CA PRO A 367 26.96 24.89 -2.98
C PRO A 367 26.21 25.41 -4.21
N GLY A 368 24.90 25.17 -4.30
CA GLY A 368 24.05 25.71 -5.37
C GLY A 368 23.18 24.72 -6.15
N LEU A 369 23.26 23.40 -5.89
CA LEU A 369 22.39 22.44 -6.59
C LEU A 369 20.91 22.61 -6.22
N SER A 370 20.08 22.85 -7.24
CA SER A 370 18.63 22.96 -7.13
C SER A 370 17.96 21.66 -7.56
N PHE A 371 17.14 21.11 -6.67
CA PHE A 371 16.21 19.99 -6.95
C PHE A 371 14.83 20.48 -7.40
N SER A 372 14.66 21.80 -7.64
CA SER A 372 13.38 22.45 -8.01
C SER A 372 12.70 21.79 -9.19
N ASP A 373 13.50 21.25 -10.10
CA ASP A 373 13.02 20.69 -11.36
C ASP A 373 12.75 19.17 -11.22
N THR A 374 13.26 18.55 -10.15
CA THR A 374 13.09 17.13 -9.85
C THR A 374 11.86 16.85 -8.98
N CYS A 375 11.45 17.79 -8.13
CA CYS A 375 10.32 17.62 -7.24
C CYS A 375 9.79 18.97 -6.71
N ASP A 376 8.47 19.18 -6.78
CA ASP A 376 7.85 20.38 -6.18
C ASP A 376 7.63 20.25 -4.66
N SER A 377 8.03 19.12 -4.04
CA SER A 377 7.87 18.90 -2.60
C SER A 377 8.91 19.72 -1.82
N LEU A 378 8.44 20.83 -1.25
CA LEU A 378 9.24 21.74 -0.43
C LEU A 378 9.84 21.07 0.82
N ALA A 379 9.25 19.95 1.27
CA ALA A 379 9.74 19.18 2.42
C ALA A 379 11.06 18.45 2.16
N LEU A 380 11.47 18.30 0.88
CA LEU A 380 12.63 17.51 0.48
C LEU A 380 13.89 18.36 0.16
N PHE A 381 13.79 19.70 0.26
CA PHE A 381 14.93 20.61 0.07
C PHE A 381 15.74 20.77 1.38
N PRO A 382 17.04 21.11 1.34
CA PRO A 382 18.23 20.29 1.07
C PRO A 382 18.99 19.93 2.37
N ALA A 383 18.33 19.92 3.54
CA ALA A 383 19.06 19.91 4.82
C ALA A 383 19.86 18.63 5.13
N ARG A 384 19.64 17.49 4.43
CA ARG A 384 20.37 16.24 4.67
C ARG A 384 21.09 15.62 3.48
N LEU A 385 20.62 15.83 2.23
CA LEU A 385 21.27 15.29 1.03
C LEU A 385 22.76 15.69 0.95
N ASN A 386 23.08 16.95 1.25
CA ASN A 386 24.44 17.48 1.19
C ASN A 386 25.47 16.74 2.08
N GLN A 387 25.04 15.95 3.06
CA GLN A 387 25.91 15.24 4.00
C GLN A 387 26.34 13.84 3.51
N TYR A 388 25.64 13.27 2.51
CA TYR A 388 25.78 11.85 2.13
C TYR A 388 26.36 11.63 0.73
N LEU A 389 26.86 12.70 0.09
CA LEU A 389 27.16 12.69 -1.34
C LEU A 389 28.68 12.69 -1.58
N THR A 390 29.19 11.54 -1.99
CA THR A 390 30.61 11.34 -2.37
C THR A 390 30.73 11.42 -3.89
N TYR A 391 31.53 12.36 -4.39
CA TYR A 391 31.72 12.63 -5.83
C TYR A 391 32.71 11.65 -6.48
N TRP A 392 32.48 11.30 -7.75
CA TRP A 392 33.40 10.53 -8.60
C TRP A 392 33.78 11.37 -9.82
N ASP A 393 35.09 11.52 -10.05
CA ASP A 393 35.67 12.23 -11.21
C ASP A 393 36.11 11.20 -12.25
N ASP A 394 35.36 11.09 -13.36
CA ASP A 394 35.67 10.21 -14.49
C ASP A 394 36.80 10.82 -15.35
N GLY A 395 38.00 10.89 -14.79
CA GLY A 395 39.19 11.36 -15.49
C GLY A 395 39.64 10.42 -16.63
N GLY A 396 38.94 10.43 -17.76
CA GLY A 396 39.39 9.85 -19.04
C GLY A 396 38.67 8.56 -19.49
N PRO A 397 38.94 8.11 -20.74
CA PRO A 397 38.21 7.01 -21.37
C PRO A 397 38.45 5.70 -20.62
N VAL A 398 37.35 5.13 -20.11
CA VAL A 398 37.31 4.00 -19.19
C VAL A 398 37.71 2.71 -19.90
N GLN A 399 38.85 2.11 -19.56
CA GLN A 399 39.20 0.74 -20.00
C GLN A 399 38.62 -0.36 -19.10
N GLN A 400 38.18 -0.05 -17.87
CA GLN A 400 37.38 -0.97 -17.02
C GLN A 400 36.48 -0.17 -16.06
N PRO A 401 35.21 -0.55 -15.85
CA PRO A 401 34.33 0.15 -14.93
C PRO A 401 34.86 0.04 -13.49
N PRO A 402 34.90 1.15 -12.72
CA PRO A 402 35.35 1.11 -11.33
C PRO A 402 34.43 0.21 -10.49
N MET A 403 35.00 -0.47 -9.49
CA MET A 403 34.21 -1.22 -8.48
C MET A 403 33.20 -0.27 -7.82
N GLN A 404 31.92 -0.39 -8.20
CA GLN A 404 30.83 0.43 -7.69
C GLN A 404 30.61 0.13 -6.21
N LYS A 405 31.02 1.05 -5.33
CA LYS A 405 30.57 1.08 -3.93
C LYS A 405 29.23 1.82 -3.86
N GLU A 406 28.37 1.46 -2.91
CA GLU A 406 27.09 2.15 -2.67
C GLU A 406 27.32 3.65 -2.44
N GLY A 407 26.58 4.49 -3.16
CA GLY A 407 26.69 5.94 -3.07
C GLY A 407 25.93 6.66 -4.19
N VAL A 408 26.21 7.95 -4.33
CA VAL A 408 25.63 8.79 -5.38
C VAL A 408 26.65 9.13 -6.42
N VAL A 409 26.29 8.97 -7.69
CA VAL A 409 27.14 9.27 -8.83
C VAL A 409 26.62 10.51 -9.54
N PHE A 410 27.53 11.37 -9.99
CA PHE A 410 27.22 12.62 -10.69
C PHE A 410 27.99 12.66 -12.01
N ARG A 411 27.33 13.07 -13.09
CA ARG A 411 27.95 13.32 -14.39
C ARG A 411 27.45 14.63 -14.99
N ALA A 412 28.36 15.43 -15.52
CA ALA A 412 27.99 16.64 -16.25
C ALA A 412 27.30 16.26 -17.56
N VAL A 413 26.26 17.01 -17.95
CA VAL A 413 25.57 16.82 -19.22
C VAL A 413 26.36 17.50 -20.33
N GLU A 414 26.65 16.79 -21.40
CA GLU A 414 27.36 17.37 -22.54
C GLU A 414 26.45 18.37 -23.28
N GLY A 415 26.96 19.56 -23.59
CA GLY A 415 26.21 20.61 -24.29
C GLY A 415 25.23 21.41 -23.43
N TRP A 416 25.12 21.14 -22.12
CA TRP A 416 24.26 21.91 -21.21
C TRP A 416 25.08 22.55 -20.09
N GLU A 417 25.08 23.88 -20.02
CA GLU A 417 25.75 24.59 -18.93
C GLU A 417 25.04 24.35 -17.59
N ASN A 418 25.81 23.98 -16.56
CA ASN A 418 25.35 23.84 -15.18
C ASN A 418 24.28 22.75 -14.95
N ILE A 419 24.09 21.80 -15.86
CA ILE A 419 23.19 20.64 -15.64
C ILE A 419 24.01 19.37 -15.38
N TYR A 420 23.57 18.61 -14.38
CA TYR A 420 24.17 17.33 -14.00
C TYR A 420 23.12 16.23 -13.97
N VAL A 421 23.52 15.04 -14.40
CA VAL A 421 22.80 13.80 -14.14
C VAL A 421 23.28 13.24 -12.80
N VAL A 422 22.34 12.93 -11.92
CA VAL A 422 22.56 12.33 -10.61
C VAL A 422 21.96 10.95 -10.61
N ARG A 423 22.71 9.96 -10.13
CA ARG A 423 22.26 8.59 -9.95
C ARG A 423 22.43 8.16 -8.50
N ILE A 424 21.35 7.67 -7.90
CA ILE A 424 21.29 7.24 -6.49
C ILE A 424 20.70 5.83 -6.44
N SER A 425 21.37 4.86 -5.81
CA SER A 425 20.74 3.55 -5.58
C SER A 425 19.51 3.68 -4.69
N LEU A 426 18.44 2.93 -4.98
CA LEU A 426 17.20 3.00 -4.20
C LEU A 426 17.42 2.61 -2.73
N GLN A 427 18.36 1.70 -2.48
CA GLN A 427 18.77 1.29 -1.13
C GLN A 427 19.46 2.44 -0.38
N PHE A 428 20.39 3.16 -1.02
CA PHE A 428 21.02 4.32 -0.40
C PHE A 428 20.02 5.47 -0.20
N LEU A 429 19.12 5.69 -1.15
CA LEU A 429 18.04 6.67 -1.05
C LEU A 429 17.17 6.45 0.21
N ALA A 430 16.92 5.20 0.59
CA ALA A 430 16.14 4.86 1.78
C ALA A 430 16.77 5.34 3.10
N THR A 431 18.09 5.53 3.12
CA THR A 431 18.83 6.01 4.31
C THR A 431 18.79 7.54 4.49
N MET A 432 18.34 8.28 3.47
CA MET A 432 18.50 9.74 3.42
C MET A 432 17.48 10.53 4.25
N VAL A 433 16.31 9.94 4.56
CA VAL A 433 15.19 10.67 5.18
C VAL A 433 14.49 9.84 6.26
N GLU A 434 14.38 10.41 7.46
CA GLU A 434 13.76 9.79 8.65
C GLU A 434 12.27 10.14 8.85
N PHE A 435 11.72 11.07 8.07
CA PHE A 435 10.35 11.56 8.24
C PHE A 435 9.43 11.08 7.11
N PRO A 436 8.10 10.99 7.36
CA PRO A 436 7.14 10.66 6.32
C PRO A 436 7.20 11.68 5.18
N VAL A 437 7.19 11.17 3.95
CA VAL A 437 7.32 11.97 2.74
C VAL A 437 5.96 12.36 2.20
N ASP A 438 5.70 13.66 2.11
CA ASP A 438 4.57 14.17 1.34
C ASP A 438 4.95 14.24 -0.14
N ILE A 439 4.18 13.54 -0.99
CA ILE A 439 4.41 13.60 -2.44
C ILE A 439 3.83 14.89 -3.03
N CYS A 440 4.49 15.40 -4.07
CA CYS A 440 4.10 16.65 -4.72
C CYS A 440 2.81 16.52 -5.57
N ALA A 441 2.19 17.65 -5.92
CA ALA A 441 1.00 17.69 -6.78
C ALA A 441 1.23 16.98 -8.13
N HIS A 442 2.43 17.10 -8.70
CA HIS A 442 2.79 16.37 -9.92
C HIS A 442 2.71 14.85 -9.74
N ALA A 443 3.23 14.31 -8.63
CA ALA A 443 3.16 12.88 -8.33
C ALA A 443 1.72 12.38 -8.15
N LYS A 444 0.81 13.27 -7.74
CA LYS A 444 -0.63 13.00 -7.63
C LYS A 444 -1.37 13.13 -8.97
N ASN A 445 -0.65 13.40 -10.06
CA ASN A 445 -1.19 13.74 -11.37
C ASN A 445 -2.11 14.99 -11.36
N GLU A 446 -1.91 15.91 -10.42
CA GLU A 446 -2.70 17.14 -10.29
C GLU A 446 -2.10 18.30 -11.08
N SER A 447 -0.81 18.24 -11.41
CA SER A 447 -0.10 19.28 -12.17
C SER A 447 0.95 18.68 -13.10
N GLN A 448 1.01 19.19 -14.34
CA GLN A 448 2.15 18.90 -15.22
C GLN A 448 3.39 19.64 -14.74
N ARG A 449 4.56 18.99 -14.81
CA ARG A 449 5.82 19.69 -14.59
C ARG A 449 6.07 20.68 -15.71
N SER A 450 6.54 21.87 -15.35
CA SER A 450 7.11 22.81 -16.31
C SER A 450 8.43 22.24 -16.84
N GLY A 451 8.45 21.89 -18.14
CA GLY A 451 9.47 21.05 -18.76
C GLY A 451 10.91 21.59 -18.78
N ILE A 452 11.83 20.63 -18.64
CA ILE A 452 12.99 20.51 -19.54
C ILE A 452 12.77 19.14 -20.23
N PRO A 453 12.94 19.02 -21.56
CA PRO A 453 12.72 17.76 -22.28
C PRO A 453 13.90 16.81 -22.09
N THR A 454 14.21 16.45 -20.85
CA THR A 454 15.39 15.63 -20.54
C THR A 454 15.09 14.14 -20.54
N GLY A 455 13.81 13.72 -20.47
CA GLY A 455 13.43 12.31 -20.32
C GLY A 455 13.59 11.77 -18.89
N TYR A 456 13.85 12.65 -17.90
CA TYR A 456 14.07 12.32 -16.49
C TYR A 456 12.93 12.80 -15.58
N PRO A 457 12.75 12.24 -14.36
CA PRO A 457 13.51 11.13 -13.75
C PRO A 457 13.26 9.75 -14.39
N ARG A 458 14.19 8.81 -14.21
CA ARG A 458 14.07 7.41 -14.67
C ARG A 458 14.66 6.41 -13.67
N ILE A 459 14.35 5.13 -13.87
CA ILE A 459 14.94 4.01 -13.12
C ILE A 459 15.89 3.23 -14.02
N CYS A 460 17.12 3.07 -13.58
CA CYS A 460 18.19 2.32 -14.25
C CYS A 460 18.84 1.34 -13.25
N TYR A 461 19.86 0.62 -13.68
CA TYR A 461 20.77 -0.13 -12.82
C TYR A 461 22.09 0.59 -12.66
N ALA A 462 22.82 0.29 -11.58
CA ALA A 462 24.10 0.91 -11.33
C ALA A 462 25.09 0.71 -12.50
N ALA A 463 25.11 -0.48 -13.11
CA ALA A 463 25.96 -0.79 -14.26
C ALA A 463 25.51 -0.22 -15.62
N ASP A 464 24.32 0.38 -15.71
CA ASP A 464 23.86 0.96 -16.98
C ASP A 464 24.72 2.17 -17.35
N ASP A 465 24.93 2.41 -18.65
CA ASP A 465 25.57 3.65 -19.10
C ASP A 465 24.71 4.88 -18.75
N PHE A 466 25.34 6.04 -18.59
CA PHE A 466 24.60 7.30 -18.43
C PHE A 466 23.97 7.70 -19.77
N GLU A 467 22.65 7.92 -19.77
CA GLU A 467 21.96 8.46 -20.94
C GLU A 467 22.11 9.98 -21.00
N GLN A 468 22.38 10.51 -22.20
CA GLN A 468 22.37 11.94 -22.43
C GLN A 468 20.91 12.44 -22.46
N PRO A 469 20.57 13.52 -21.71
CA PRO A 469 19.26 14.15 -21.81
C PRO A 469 18.84 14.43 -23.26
N GLY A 470 17.68 13.91 -23.67
CA GLY A 470 17.15 14.07 -25.02
C GLY A 470 17.58 13.01 -26.04
N SER A 471 18.34 11.97 -25.65
CA SER A 471 18.69 10.84 -26.55
C SER A 471 17.58 9.80 -26.72
N ALA A 472 16.46 9.92 -25.99
CA ALA A 472 15.34 9.00 -26.10
C ALA A 472 14.46 9.33 -27.32
N GLU A 473 14.47 8.45 -28.32
CA GLU A 473 13.46 8.41 -29.38
C GLU A 473 12.09 8.03 -28.78
N SER A 474 11.37 9.02 -28.25
CA SER A 474 9.91 8.90 -28.06
C SER A 474 9.24 10.20 -28.47
N SER A 475 8.63 10.16 -29.65
CA SER A 475 7.79 11.15 -30.30
C SER A 475 6.84 11.91 -29.36
N PHE A 476 7.03 13.21 -29.15
CA PHE A 476 6.02 14.23 -28.77
C PHE A 476 6.52 15.65 -29.10
N PRO A 477 5.63 16.65 -29.26
CA PRO A 477 5.67 17.61 -30.36
C PRO A 477 6.87 18.56 -30.28
N GLN A 478 7.46 18.82 -31.45
CA GLN A 478 8.49 19.83 -31.64
C GLN A 478 8.00 21.19 -31.11
N VAL A 479 8.46 21.57 -29.92
CA VAL A 479 8.38 22.96 -29.49
C VAL A 479 9.47 23.69 -30.25
N GLN A 480 9.05 24.50 -31.22
CA GLN A 480 9.93 25.38 -31.96
C GLN A 480 10.75 26.24 -31.01
N ASP A 481 12.02 26.31 -31.39
CA ASP A 481 13.09 27.12 -30.85
C ASP A 481 12.61 28.49 -30.35
N ASN A 482 12.68 28.71 -29.04
CA ASN A 482 12.64 30.03 -28.43
C ASN A 482 13.26 29.96 -27.02
N THR A 483 14.59 29.90 -27.01
CA THR A 483 15.39 30.35 -25.88
C THR A 483 14.96 31.75 -25.44
N THR A 484 14.97 31.99 -24.12
CA THR A 484 15.06 33.33 -23.47
C THR A 484 13.74 34.07 -23.08
N PRO A 485 12.80 33.43 -22.35
CA PRO A 485 12.18 34.16 -21.20
C PRO A 485 11.90 33.30 -19.96
N THR A 486 11.95 31.97 -20.06
CA THR A 486 11.59 31.02 -19.00
C THR A 486 12.59 31.05 -17.84
N VAL A 487 13.88 31.26 -18.10
CA VAL A 487 14.94 31.36 -17.09
C VAL A 487 14.79 32.60 -16.19
N ARG A 488 14.28 33.73 -16.71
CA ARG A 488 14.02 34.94 -15.90
C ARG A 488 12.82 34.78 -14.97
N LYS A 489 11.75 34.09 -15.41
CA LYS A 489 10.64 33.71 -14.53
C LYS A 489 11.07 32.69 -13.45
N ARG A 490 12.05 31.83 -13.74
CA ARG A 490 12.63 30.85 -12.80
C ARG A 490 13.45 31.50 -11.67
N LYS A 491 14.27 32.52 -11.96
CA LYS A 491 14.98 33.31 -10.92
C LYS A 491 14.03 34.04 -9.95
N ALA A 492 12.87 34.49 -10.43
CA ALA A 492 11.87 35.16 -9.59
C ALA A 492 11.16 34.19 -8.62
N ARG A 493 10.93 32.93 -9.02
CA ARG A 493 10.27 31.93 -8.17
C ARG A 493 11.19 31.43 -7.05
N ALA A 494 12.50 31.26 -7.33
CA ALA A 494 13.50 30.88 -6.33
C ALA A 494 13.76 31.98 -5.28
N ALA A 495 13.62 33.26 -5.65
CA ALA A 495 13.78 34.39 -4.73
C ALA A 495 12.59 34.54 -3.74
N ASN A 496 11.37 34.18 -4.15
CA ASN A 496 10.15 34.29 -3.34
C ASN A 496 9.92 33.13 -2.34
N VAL A 497 10.73 32.05 -2.39
CA VAL A 497 10.65 30.94 -1.42
C VAL A 497 10.99 31.40 0.00
N LYS A 498 11.71 32.52 0.16
CA LYS A 498 12.09 33.09 1.47
C LYS A 498 10.92 33.75 2.20
N ASP A 499 9.95 34.32 1.47
CA ASP A 499 8.80 35.01 2.08
C ASP A 499 7.62 34.05 2.36
N GLU A 500 7.44 33.00 1.55
CA GLU A 500 6.50 31.91 1.87
C GLU A 500 6.97 31.05 3.08
N TRP A 501 8.28 31.04 3.34
CA TRP A 501 8.87 30.40 4.53
C TRP A 501 8.37 31.04 5.84
N MET A 502 8.25 32.37 5.88
CA MET A 502 7.76 33.11 7.05
C MET A 502 6.25 32.91 7.30
N GLN A 503 5.45 32.69 6.25
CA GLN A 503 4.01 32.40 6.41
C GLN A 503 3.74 30.94 6.81
N ARG A 504 4.57 29.97 6.39
CA ARG A 504 4.41 28.56 6.80
C ARG A 504 4.90 28.27 8.22
N ASP A 505 5.86 29.04 8.73
CA ASP A 505 6.24 28.96 10.15
C ASP A 505 5.11 29.41 11.09
N ALA A 506 4.22 30.31 10.65
CA ALA A 506 3.00 30.65 11.39
C ALA A 506 2.00 29.47 11.47
N ILE A 507 1.94 28.61 10.44
CA ILE A 507 1.08 27.41 10.43
C ILE A 507 1.72 26.28 11.26
N LYS A 508 3.05 26.13 11.23
CA LYS A 508 3.78 25.19 12.10
C LYS A 508 3.71 25.59 13.58
N ALA A 509 3.67 26.90 13.89
CA ALA A 509 3.44 27.40 15.24
C ALA A 509 2.06 26.99 15.79
N VAL A 510 1.04 26.85 14.92
CA VAL A 510 -0.28 26.31 15.30
C VAL A 510 -0.22 24.80 15.57
N SER A 511 0.56 24.03 14.80
CA SER A 511 0.75 22.59 15.06
C SER A 511 1.59 22.29 16.31
N LYS A 512 2.54 23.18 16.68
CA LYS A 512 3.38 23.02 17.87
C LYS A 512 2.65 23.41 19.16
N ARG A 513 1.71 24.37 19.10
CA ARG A 513 0.77 24.64 20.21
C ARG A 513 -0.20 23.49 20.49
N ARG A 514 -0.40 22.58 19.53
CA ARG A 514 -1.27 21.40 19.67
C ARG A 514 -0.63 20.25 20.47
N ARG A 515 0.69 20.27 20.71
CA ARG A 515 1.37 19.29 21.60
C ARG A 515 1.50 19.76 23.05
N GLN A 516 1.36 21.06 23.34
CA GLN A 516 1.41 21.59 24.72
C GLN A 516 0.03 21.64 25.41
N PHE A 517 -1.02 21.14 24.75
CA PHE A 517 -2.36 20.95 25.35
C PHE A 517 -2.71 19.46 25.51
N ILE A 518 -1.73 18.57 25.28
CA ILE A 518 -1.79 17.13 25.55
C ILE A 518 -0.64 16.78 26.51
N GLU A 519 -0.63 17.50 27.63
CA GLU A 519 -0.18 17.15 28.98
C GLU A 519 -1.18 17.86 29.91
#